data_AF-A0A1G7VXN7-F1
#
_entry.id   AF-A0A1G7VXN7-F1
#
_cell.length_a   1.000
_cell.length_b   1.000
_cell.length_c   1.000
_cell.angle_alpha   90.00
_cell.angle_beta   90.00
_cell.angle_gamma   90.00
#
_symmetry.space_group_name_H-M   'P 1'
#
loop_
_entity.id
_entity.type
_entity.pdbx_description
1 polymer ?
#
loop_
_entity_poly.entity_id
_entity_poly.type
_entity_poly.pdbx_seq_one_letter_code
_entity_poly.pdbx_strand_id
1 'polypeptide(L)' 'MTDPRSDQPEPTQDSPTGGDETTEDQLEADNAVEEDTLKALDPDDSPA' A
#
# COMPACT_ATOMS: atom_id res chain seq x y z
N MET A 1 22.02 -13.98 -24.44
CA MET A 1 20.93 -14.15 -23.46
C MET A 1 20.10 -12.88 -23.48
N THR A 2 18.88 -12.92 -24.02
CA THR A 2 17.89 -11.84 -23.83
C THR A 2 17.38 -11.93 -22.40
N ASP A 3 17.54 -10.87 -21.61
CA ASP A 3 17.02 -10.81 -20.23
C ASP A 3 15.48 -10.75 -20.30
N PRO A 4 14.75 -11.71 -19.70
CA PRO A 4 13.28 -11.75 -19.74
C PRO A 4 12.62 -10.61 -18.95
N ARG A 5 13.38 -9.75 -18.27
CA ARG A 5 12.84 -8.62 -17.49
C ARG A 5 12.59 -7.34 -18.30
N SER A 6 13.07 -7.27 -19.55
CA SER A 6 12.90 -6.07 -20.39
C SER A 6 11.47 -5.87 -20.93
N ASP A 7 10.56 -6.83 -20.72
CA ASP A 7 9.15 -6.76 -21.15
C ASP A 7 8.18 -6.40 -20.00
N GLN A 8 8.68 -6.13 -18.78
CA GLN A 8 7.82 -5.58 -17.74
C GLN A 8 7.60 -4.09 -18.01
N PRO A 9 6.33 -3.62 -18.08
CA PRO A 9 6.07 -2.20 -18.16
C PRO A 9 6.67 -1.54 -16.91
N GLU A 10 7.67 -0.70 -17.09
CA GLU A 10 8.18 0.16 -16.03
C GLU A 10 7.00 0.93 -15.46
N PRO A 11 6.76 0.90 -14.13
CA PRO A 11 5.67 1.66 -13.55
C PRO A 11 5.88 3.13 -13.92
N THR A 12 5.00 3.65 -14.77
CA THR A 12 5.00 5.07 -15.09
C THR A 12 4.83 5.81 -13.78
N GLN A 13 5.61 6.87 -13.55
CA GLN A 13 5.56 7.68 -12.31
C GLN A 13 4.17 8.28 -12.01
N ASP A 14 3.22 8.16 -12.94
CA ASP A 14 1.81 8.51 -12.78
C ASP A 14 0.95 7.46 -12.04
N SER A 15 1.50 6.28 -11.73
CA SER A 15 0.80 5.33 -10.85
C SER A 15 0.99 5.76 -9.40
N PRO A 16 -0.07 6.14 -8.66
CA PRO A 16 0.06 6.49 -7.25
C PRO A 16 0.68 5.31 -6.50
N THR A 17 1.71 5.59 -5.70
CA THR A 17 2.36 4.59 -4.84
C THR A 17 1.51 4.18 -3.63
N GLY A 18 0.29 4.72 -3.52
CA GLY A 18 -0.70 4.39 -2.50
C GLY A 18 -2.07 4.12 -3.12
N GLY A 19 -3.09 4.08 -2.26
CA GLY A 19 -4.49 4.01 -2.67
C GLY A 19 -5.03 5.32 -3.24
N ASP A 20 -6.29 5.29 -3.63
CA ASP A 20 -7.08 6.49 -3.90
C ASP A 20 -7.61 7.14 -2.60
N GLU A 21 -8.34 8.25 -2.74
CA GLU A 21 -8.93 9.01 -1.62
C GLU A 21 -9.84 8.17 -0.71
N THR A 22 -10.32 7.02 -1.16
CA THR A 22 -11.27 6.15 -0.44
C THR A 22 -10.67 4.83 0.02
N THR A 23 -9.39 4.59 -0.27
CA THR A 23 -8.78 3.28 -0.03
C THR A 23 -8.60 3.00 1.45
N GLU A 24 -8.34 4.03 2.26
CA GLU A 24 -8.22 3.91 3.71
C GLU A 24 -9.56 3.50 4.36
N ASP A 25 -10.68 4.12 3.94
CA ASP A 25 -12.02 3.79 4.43
C ASP A 25 -12.45 2.35 4.10
N GLN A 26 -11.87 1.76 3.06
CA GLN A 26 -12.14 0.38 2.61
C GLN A 26 -11.18 -0.65 3.23
N LEU A 27 -10.22 -0.21 4.03
CA LEU A 27 -9.19 -1.05 4.60
C LEU A 27 -9.66 -1.63 5.93
N GLU A 28 -10.18 -2.85 5.89
CA GLU A 28 -10.68 -3.58 7.06
C GLU A 28 -9.69 -4.70 7.46
N ALA A 29 -9.53 -4.93 8.77
CA ALA A 29 -8.69 -6.02 9.28
C ALA A 29 -9.51 -7.27 9.56
N ASP A 30 -9.03 -8.44 9.11
CA ASP A 30 -9.70 -9.72 9.35
C ASP A 30 -9.25 -10.38 10.67
N ASN A 31 -8.15 -9.91 11.25
CA ASN A 31 -7.61 -10.43 12.49
C ASN A 31 -6.85 -9.36 13.30
N ALA A 32 -6.54 -9.69 14.55
CA ALA A 32 -5.86 -8.76 15.46
C ALA A 32 -4.47 -8.32 15.00
N VAL A 33 -3.73 -9.17 14.28
CA VAL A 33 -2.38 -8.83 13.77
C VAL A 33 -2.49 -7.79 12.65
N GLU A 34 -3.49 -7.94 11.79
CA GLU A 34 -3.78 -6.96 10.74
C GLU A 34 -4.28 -5.65 11.33
N GLU A 35 -5.13 -5.67 12.36
CA GLU A 35 -5.59 -4.45 13.06
C GLU A 35 -4.41 -3.66 13.65
N ASP A 36 -3.48 -4.35 14.32
CA ASP A 36 -2.27 -3.73 14.85
C ASP A 36 -1.38 -3.15 13.73
N THR A 37 -1.36 -3.81 12.57
CA THR A 37 -0.63 -3.32 11.39
C THR A 37 -1.30 -2.08 10.81
N LEU A 38 -2.63 -2.02 10.74
CA LEU A 38 -3.37 -0.86 10.28
C LEU A 38 -3.14 0.36 11.18
N LYS A 39 -3.20 0.18 12.50
CA LYS A 39 -2.89 1.24 13.48
C LYS A 39 -1.48 1.78 13.33
N ALA A 40 -0.51 0.92 13.05
CA ALA A 40 0.88 1.35 12.83
C ALA A 40 1.08 2.17 11.54
N LEU A 41 0.15 2.07 10.59
CA LEU A 41 0.16 2.83 9.34
C LEU A 41 -0.67 4.12 9.43
N ASP A 42 -1.55 4.25 10.42
CA ASP A 42 -2.36 5.44 10.67
C ASP A 42 -1.49 6.58 11.23
N PRO A 43 -1.32 7.69 10.49
CA PRO A 43 -0.53 8.83 10.95
C PRO A 43 -1.14 9.53 12.18
N ASP A 44 -2.45 9.43 12.39
CA ASP A 44 -3.15 10.02 13.55
C ASP A 44 -3.04 9.14 14.81
N ASP A 45 -2.70 7.86 14.66
CA ASP A 45 -2.41 6.92 15.77
C ASP A 45 -0.89 6.85 16.10
N SER A 46 -0.10 7.80 15.57
CA SER A 46 1.30 7.94 15.96
C SER A 46 1.43 8.37 17.43
N PRO A 47 2.35 7.78 18.22
CA PRO A 47 2.55 8.18 19.62
C PRO A 47 2.98 9.66 19.70
N ALA A 48 2.30 10.42 20.59
CA ALA A 48 2.50 11.85 20.80
C ALA A 48 3.89 12.24 21.35
#